data_AF-A0A672KNL8-F1
#
_entry.id   AF-A0A672KNL8-F1
#
_cell.length_a   1.000
_cell.length_b   1.000
_cell.length_c   1.000
_cell.angle_alpha   90.00
_cell.angle_beta   90.00
_cell.angle_gamma   90.00
#
_symmetry.space_group_name_H-M   'P 1'
#
loop_
_entity.id
_entity.type
_entity.pdbx_description
1 polymer ?
#
loop_
_entity_poly.entity_id
_entity_poly.type
_entity_poly.pdbx_seq_one_letter_code
_entity_poly.pdbx_strand_id
1 'polypeptide(L)'
;MQTIPFVLSAILHGGELVVTYPFDMTKDWASSEHTPTPDESCFRWLATVYASTNHVMSNPDRWSCHNEDFPRYNNIINGANWHSVPSSMNDFSYLHTNCFEVTVELSCDKFPHASALPIEWENNKESLLVYMEQVHRGIKGVVKARDTEAGIADAIIKVDDIDHHIRSANTTSQSGTDVSSNGFINCLYFVCYGLTLLLCPCKSHANVATLLCDMKQSLSFQFFYVFLNT
;
A
#
# COMPACT_ATOMS: atom_id res chain seq x y z
N MET A 1 6.84 7.31 11.80
CA MET A 1 6.71 6.04 11.07
C MET A 1 7.83 5.03 11.30
N GLN A 2 9.00 5.38 11.86
CA GLN A 2 10.14 4.44 11.95
C GLN A 2 10.08 3.45 13.13
N THR A 3 9.20 3.67 14.11
CA THR A 3 9.10 2.85 15.32
C THR A 3 8.12 1.69 15.20
N ILE A 4 7.12 1.82 14.33
CA ILE A 4 6.09 0.81 14.07
C ILE A 4 6.25 0.39 12.61
N PRO A 5 6.27 -0.91 12.30
CA PRO A 5 6.35 -1.40 10.93
C PRO A 5 5.01 -1.24 10.22
N PHE A 6 4.65 0.01 9.88
CA PHE A 6 3.48 0.30 9.07
C PHE A 6 3.64 -0.28 7.67
N VAL A 7 2.55 -0.85 7.15
CA VAL A 7 2.54 -1.49 5.83
C VAL A 7 1.55 -0.83 4.89
N LEU A 8 0.39 -0.42 5.41
CA LEU A 8 -0.62 0.31 4.66
C LEU A 8 -1.02 1.55 5.46
N SER A 9 -1.13 2.68 4.77
CA SER A 9 -1.59 3.95 5.31
C SER A 9 -2.48 4.64 4.29
N ALA A 10 -3.25 5.63 4.74
CA ALA A 10 -3.95 6.57 3.89
C ALA A 10 -3.99 7.93 4.59
N ILE A 11 -3.78 9.00 3.83
CA ILE A 11 -3.93 10.37 4.31
C ILE A 11 -5.26 10.91 3.78
N LEU A 12 -6.04 11.52 4.67
CA LEU A 12 -7.36 12.04 4.34
C LEU A 12 -7.28 13.54 4.13
N HIS A 13 -7.72 13.98 2.96
CA HIS A 13 -7.79 15.36 2.53
C HIS A 13 -9.22 15.73 2.12
N GLY A 14 -9.43 17.01 1.86
CA GLY A 14 -10.65 17.54 1.28
C GLY A 14 -10.33 18.69 0.34
N GLY A 15 -11.29 18.97 -0.54
CA GLY A 15 -11.19 19.94 -1.62
C GLY A 15 -11.48 19.34 -2.98
N GLU A 16 -11.48 18.01 -3.09
CA GLU A 16 -11.81 17.29 -4.31
C GLU A 16 -12.44 15.93 -3.95
N LEU A 17 -12.83 15.14 -4.96
CA LEU A 17 -13.38 13.80 -4.76
C LEU A 17 -12.69 12.78 -5.67
N VAL A 18 -11.50 12.35 -5.24
CA VAL A 18 -10.57 11.46 -5.97
C VAL A 18 -9.63 10.75 -4.99
N VAL A 19 -9.09 9.59 -5.35
CA VAL A 19 -7.97 8.98 -4.63
C VAL A 19 -6.68 9.14 -5.44
N THR A 20 -5.69 9.82 -4.87
CA THR A 20 -4.39 9.98 -5.49
C THR A 20 -3.40 8.93 -4.99
N TYR A 21 -2.52 8.49 -5.88
CA TYR A 21 -1.49 7.52 -5.56
C TYR A 21 -0.10 7.97 -6.05
N PRO A 22 0.98 7.52 -5.39
CA PRO A 22 2.34 7.94 -5.71
C PRO A 22 2.78 7.67 -7.17
N PHE A 23 3.79 8.37 -7.68
CA PHE A 23 4.45 9.50 -7.03
C PHE A 23 3.65 10.80 -7.13
N ASP A 24 3.82 11.68 -6.14
CA ASP A 24 3.27 13.06 -6.15
C ASP A 24 4.22 14.05 -6.82
N MET A 25 5.53 13.78 -6.88
CA MET A 25 6.52 14.64 -7.53
C MET A 25 6.90 14.14 -8.94
N THR A 26 6.95 15.05 -9.92
CA THR A 26 7.49 14.77 -11.26
C THR A 26 9.02 14.69 -11.25
N LYS A 27 9.61 13.92 -12.17
CA LYS A 27 11.08 13.75 -12.24
C LYS A 27 11.81 15.02 -12.70
N ASP A 28 11.23 15.74 -13.66
CA ASP A 28 11.86 16.90 -14.32
C ASP A 28 11.23 18.25 -13.90
N TRP A 29 10.60 18.31 -12.73
CA TRP A 29 9.91 19.51 -12.22
C TRP A 29 8.79 20.02 -13.13
N ALA A 30 8.27 19.16 -14.02
CA ALA A 30 7.06 19.44 -14.77
C ALA A 30 5.90 19.71 -13.81
N SER A 31 5.00 20.63 -14.17
CA SER A 31 3.85 20.97 -13.31
C SER A 31 2.86 19.81 -13.17
N SER A 32 2.78 18.96 -14.19
CA SER A 32 1.95 17.75 -14.23
C SER A 32 2.55 16.78 -15.24
N GLU A 33 2.84 15.56 -14.78
CA GLU A 33 3.29 14.44 -15.61
C GLU A 33 3.09 13.13 -14.88
N HIS A 34 2.58 12.12 -15.59
CA HIS A 34 2.42 10.78 -15.03
C HIS A 34 3.76 10.17 -14.61
N THR A 35 3.93 9.98 -13.31
CA THR A 35 5.19 9.52 -12.69
C THR A 35 4.93 8.24 -11.87
N PRO A 36 5.04 7.06 -12.50
CA PRO A 36 4.65 5.80 -11.87
C PRO A 36 5.71 5.28 -10.88
N THR A 37 5.26 4.57 -9.85
CA THR A 37 6.12 3.76 -8.97
C THR A 37 6.36 2.36 -9.56
N PRO A 38 7.41 1.65 -9.11
CA PRO A 38 7.56 0.22 -9.40
C PRO A 38 6.34 -0.63 -9.02
N ASP A 39 5.63 -0.23 -7.95
CA ASP A 39 4.41 -0.90 -7.44
C ASP A 39 3.10 -0.25 -7.95
N GLU A 40 3.10 0.42 -9.10
CA GLU A 40 1.97 1.23 -9.57
C GLU A 40 0.63 0.49 -9.55
N SER A 41 0.58 -0.76 -10.01
CA SER A 41 -0.67 -1.52 -10.01
C SER A 41 -1.24 -1.77 -8.62
N CYS A 42 -0.38 -1.97 -7.61
CA CYS A 42 -0.79 -2.18 -6.24
C CYS A 42 -1.42 -0.89 -5.74
N PHE A 43 -0.78 0.25 -6.02
CA PHE A 43 -1.33 1.55 -5.72
C PHE A 43 -2.65 1.84 -6.46
N ARG A 44 -2.75 1.53 -7.75
CA ARG A 44 -3.99 1.64 -8.51
C ARG A 44 -5.09 0.75 -7.95
N TRP A 45 -4.77 -0.47 -7.53
CA TRP A 45 -5.71 -1.38 -6.86
C TRP A 45 -6.19 -0.78 -5.54
N LEU A 46 -5.28 -0.36 -4.66
CA LEU A 46 -5.59 0.26 -3.37
C LEU A 46 -6.48 1.50 -3.54
N ALA A 47 -6.14 2.37 -4.50
CA ALA A 47 -6.93 3.55 -4.83
C ALA A 47 -8.32 3.17 -5.36
N THR A 48 -8.40 2.18 -6.26
CA THR A 48 -9.66 1.71 -6.84
C THR A 48 -10.58 1.11 -5.77
N VAL A 49 -10.03 0.33 -4.84
CA VAL A 49 -10.81 -0.29 -3.75
C VAL A 49 -11.54 0.80 -2.98
N TYR A 50 -10.83 1.85 -2.54
CA TYR A 50 -11.47 2.95 -1.84
C TYR A 50 -12.48 3.70 -2.71
N ALA A 51 -12.06 4.10 -3.92
CA ALA A 51 -12.85 4.95 -4.80
C ALA A 51 -14.15 4.30 -5.28
N SER A 52 -14.11 2.99 -5.55
CA SER A 52 -15.27 2.24 -6.05
C SER A 52 -16.30 1.90 -4.98
N THR A 53 -15.93 1.91 -3.70
CA THR A 53 -16.84 1.64 -2.58
C THR A 53 -17.41 2.90 -1.94
N ASN A 54 -16.85 4.07 -2.22
CA ASN A 54 -17.36 5.32 -1.68
C ASN A 54 -18.63 5.71 -2.43
N HIS A 55 -19.72 5.97 -1.69
CA HIS A 55 -21.04 6.18 -2.30
C HIS A 55 -21.11 7.38 -3.25
N VAL A 56 -20.44 8.48 -2.93
CA VAL A 56 -20.44 9.68 -3.78
C VAL A 56 -19.42 9.53 -4.88
N MET A 57 -18.21 9.06 -4.57
CA MET A 57 -17.12 8.93 -5.54
C MET A 57 -17.41 7.85 -6.60
N SER A 58 -18.15 6.80 -6.28
CA SER A 58 -18.53 5.78 -7.26
C SER A 58 -19.75 6.18 -8.12
N ASN A 59 -20.47 7.23 -7.73
CA ASN A 59 -21.66 7.68 -8.45
C ASN A 59 -21.29 8.35 -9.80
N PRO A 60 -21.74 7.84 -10.95
CA PRO A 60 -21.46 8.42 -12.26
C PRO A 60 -22.24 9.72 -12.52
N ASP A 61 -23.36 9.93 -11.83
CA ASP A 61 -24.21 11.12 -11.98
C ASP A 61 -23.82 12.25 -11.02
N ARG A 62 -22.69 12.09 -10.30
CA ARG A 62 -22.23 13.12 -9.36
C ARG A 62 -21.75 14.36 -10.08
N TRP A 63 -21.85 15.49 -9.39
CA TRP A 63 -21.27 16.75 -9.87
C TRP A 63 -19.76 16.78 -9.57
N SER A 64 -18.95 17.26 -10.53
CA SER A 64 -17.52 17.48 -10.30
C SER A 64 -17.29 18.63 -9.33
N CYS A 65 -16.40 18.47 -8.34
CA CYS A 65 -16.12 19.55 -7.39
C CYS A 65 -15.62 20.82 -8.10
N HIS A 66 -14.71 20.62 -9.06
CA HIS A 66 -14.05 21.66 -9.83
C HIS A 66 -14.06 21.36 -11.33
N ASN A 67 -12.99 21.73 -12.04
CA ASN A 67 -12.90 21.61 -13.49
C ASN A 67 -12.43 20.23 -13.97
N GLU A 68 -11.87 19.42 -13.07
CA GLU A 68 -11.32 18.11 -13.41
C GLU A 68 -12.43 17.04 -13.48
N ASP A 69 -12.36 16.21 -14.52
CA ASP A 69 -13.31 15.12 -14.76
C ASP A 69 -12.70 13.77 -14.33
N PHE A 70 -12.47 13.63 -13.02
CA PHE A 70 -11.98 12.39 -12.41
C PHE A 70 -12.84 11.14 -12.66
N PRO A 71 -14.18 11.22 -12.81
CA PRO A 71 -15.00 10.08 -13.25
C PRO A 71 -14.46 9.36 -14.49
N ARG A 72 -13.87 10.08 -15.46
CA ARG A 72 -13.27 9.46 -16.66
C ARG A 72 -12.07 8.56 -16.36
N TYR A 73 -11.43 8.76 -15.21
CA TYR A 73 -10.26 8.03 -14.77
C TYR A 73 -10.58 7.09 -13.59
N ASN A 74 -11.84 6.67 -13.46
CA ASN A 74 -12.32 5.81 -12.37
C ASN A 74 -12.07 6.42 -10.97
N ASN A 75 -12.01 7.75 -10.89
CA ASN A 75 -11.82 8.49 -9.63
C ASN A 75 -10.50 8.19 -8.92
N ILE A 76 -9.50 7.74 -9.68
CA ILE A 76 -8.14 7.57 -9.22
C ILE A 76 -7.20 8.36 -10.12
N ILE A 77 -6.10 8.87 -9.58
CA ILE A 77 -5.09 9.56 -10.38
C ILE A 77 -3.71 9.42 -9.75
N ASN A 78 -2.66 9.33 -10.57
CA ASN A 78 -1.30 9.50 -10.08
C ASN A 78 -1.11 10.96 -9.62
N GLY A 79 -0.54 11.18 -8.43
CA GLY A 79 -0.44 12.51 -7.85
C GLY A 79 0.28 13.52 -8.73
N ALA A 80 1.46 13.15 -9.24
CA ALA A 80 2.26 13.96 -10.15
C ALA A 80 1.54 14.25 -11.48
N ASN A 81 0.66 13.35 -11.94
CA ASN A 81 -0.18 13.58 -13.12
C ASN A 81 -1.26 14.63 -12.86
N TRP A 82 -1.77 14.73 -11.63
CA TRP A 82 -2.73 15.78 -11.28
C TRP A 82 -2.03 17.13 -11.13
N HIS A 83 -1.08 17.21 -10.19
CA HIS A 83 -0.20 18.36 -10.01
C HIS A 83 1.02 17.93 -9.18
N SER A 84 2.21 18.40 -9.57
CA SER A 84 3.43 18.03 -8.89
C SER A 84 3.49 18.62 -7.47
N VAL A 85 3.58 17.77 -6.44
CA VAL A 85 3.73 18.15 -5.03
C VAL A 85 5.05 17.59 -4.51
N PRO A 86 6.13 18.39 -4.49
CA PRO A 86 7.39 17.94 -3.90
C PRO A 86 7.26 17.80 -2.38
N SER A 87 7.99 16.83 -1.81
CA SER A 87 8.01 16.57 -0.36
C SER A 87 6.65 16.16 0.23
N SER A 88 5.82 15.47 -0.56
CA SER A 88 4.59 14.87 -0.05
C SER A 88 4.89 13.78 0.98
N MET A 89 3.92 13.53 1.86
CA MET A 89 4.04 12.45 2.83
C MET A 89 3.89 11.07 2.17
N ASN A 90 3.09 10.93 1.09
CA ASN A 90 2.91 9.64 0.42
C ASN A 90 4.24 9.13 -0.20
N ASP A 91 5.01 10.02 -0.83
CA ASP A 91 6.30 9.72 -1.44
C ASP A 91 7.32 9.41 -0.34
N PHE A 92 7.28 10.16 0.77
CA PHE A 92 8.12 9.88 1.93
C PHE A 92 7.87 8.49 2.51
N SER A 93 6.60 8.13 2.72
CA SER A 93 6.17 6.83 3.24
C SER A 93 6.70 5.69 2.38
N TYR A 94 6.54 5.78 1.07
CA TYR A 94 6.97 4.75 0.13
C TYR A 94 8.50 4.68 -0.04
N LEU A 95 9.20 5.82 -0.06
CA LEU A 95 10.65 5.84 -0.31
C LEU A 95 11.50 5.55 0.93
N HIS A 96 11.00 5.85 2.13
CA HIS A 96 11.78 5.78 3.37
C HIS A 96 11.30 4.71 4.35
N THR A 97 10.20 4.03 4.06
CA THR A 97 9.63 2.98 4.90
C THR A 97 9.06 1.85 4.04
N ASN A 98 8.51 0.79 4.67
CA ASN A 98 7.79 -0.26 3.96
C ASN A 98 6.31 0.09 3.69
N CYS A 99 5.87 1.31 4.07
CA CYS A 99 4.47 1.68 4.11
C CYS A 99 3.98 2.18 2.76
N PHE A 100 2.91 1.57 2.27
CA PHE A 100 2.20 2.00 1.07
C PHE A 100 1.13 3.00 1.52
N GLU A 101 1.22 4.22 1.03
CA GLU A 101 0.33 5.31 1.40
C GLU A 101 -0.33 5.93 0.17
N VAL A 102 -1.65 6.10 0.25
CA VAL A 102 -2.43 6.84 -0.75
C VAL A 102 -2.99 8.11 -0.10
N THR A 103 -3.40 9.08 -0.91
CA THR A 103 -4.11 10.26 -0.43
C THR A 103 -5.56 10.19 -0.92
N VAL A 104 -6.51 10.34 0.00
CA VAL A 104 -7.94 10.29 -0.30
C VAL A 104 -8.52 11.69 -0.15
N GLU A 105 -9.00 12.27 -1.24
CA GLU A 105 -9.80 13.49 -1.24
C GLU A 105 -11.27 13.10 -1.03
N LEU A 106 -11.80 13.39 0.16
CA LEU A 106 -13.07 12.84 0.66
C LEU A 106 -14.31 13.62 0.22
N SER A 107 -14.15 14.93 -0.01
CA SER A 107 -15.26 15.86 -0.20
C SER A 107 -14.81 17.13 -0.92
N CYS A 108 -15.70 17.71 -1.72
CA CYS A 108 -15.47 19.01 -2.36
C CYS A 108 -15.35 20.15 -1.33
N ASP A 109 -16.19 20.10 -0.27
CA ASP A 109 -16.13 21.06 0.82
C ASP A 109 -15.02 20.66 1.79
N LYS A 110 -14.02 21.52 1.94
CA LYS A 110 -12.90 21.33 2.89
C LYS A 110 -13.34 21.43 4.34
N PHE A 111 -14.42 22.15 4.61
CA PHE A 111 -14.91 22.41 5.96
C PHE A 111 -16.43 22.31 6.00
N PRO A 112 -16.99 21.10 5.82
CA PRO A 112 -18.43 20.91 5.76
C PRO A 112 -19.09 21.28 7.09
N HIS A 113 -20.32 21.76 7.02
CA HIS A 113 -21.10 22.06 8.21
C HIS A 113 -21.32 20.77 9.05
N ALA A 114 -21.37 20.92 10.37
CA ALA A 114 -21.49 19.78 11.30
C ALA A 114 -22.69 18.86 11.00
N SER A 115 -23.77 19.40 10.42
CA SER A 115 -24.94 18.64 10.01
C SER A 115 -24.70 17.68 8.83
N ALA A 116 -23.64 17.89 8.05
CA ALA A 116 -23.26 17.02 6.93
C ALA A 116 -22.33 15.87 7.37
N LEU A 117 -21.69 15.96 8.54
CA LEU A 117 -20.76 14.92 9.01
C LEU A 117 -21.36 13.51 9.08
N PRO A 118 -22.63 13.31 9.48
CA PRO A 118 -23.24 11.97 9.48
C PRO A 118 -23.34 11.36 8.08
N ILE A 119 -23.62 12.16 7.05
CA ILE A 119 -23.69 11.66 5.67
C ILE A 119 -22.29 11.42 5.11
N GLU A 120 -21.31 12.27 5.43
CA GLU A 120 -19.91 12.05 5.03
C GLU A 120 -19.35 10.77 5.64
N TRP A 121 -19.70 10.47 6.89
CA TRP A 121 -19.35 9.20 7.51
C TRP A 121 -19.95 8.03 6.75
N GLU A 122 -21.25 8.05 6.45
CA GLU A 122 -21.90 6.94 5.75
C GLU A 122 -21.32 6.73 4.34
N ASN A 123 -20.97 7.81 3.65
CA ASN A 123 -20.32 7.76 2.33
C ASN A 123 -18.96 7.05 2.35
N ASN A 124 -18.20 7.20 3.44
CA ASN A 124 -16.81 6.75 3.55
C ASN A 124 -16.62 5.47 4.38
N LYS A 125 -17.59 5.12 5.22
CA LYS A 125 -17.49 4.02 6.19
C LYS A 125 -17.06 2.72 5.55
N GLU A 126 -17.77 2.27 4.52
CA GLU A 126 -17.45 1.01 3.84
C GLU A 126 -16.07 1.08 3.17
N SER A 127 -15.74 2.21 2.55
CA SER A 127 -14.45 2.43 1.89
C SER A 127 -13.27 2.36 2.84
N LEU A 128 -13.40 2.94 4.03
CA LEU A 128 -12.39 2.86 5.07
C LEU A 128 -12.20 1.42 5.54
N LEU A 129 -13.30 0.68 5.74
CA LEU A 129 -13.25 -0.71 6.18
C LEU A 129 -12.58 -1.60 5.12
N VAL A 130 -13.05 -1.57 3.87
CA VAL A 130 -12.47 -2.39 2.80
C VAL A 130 -11.02 -2.02 2.51
N TYR A 131 -10.65 -0.73 2.65
CA TYR A 131 -9.27 -0.29 2.49
C TYR A 131 -8.38 -0.87 3.58
N MET A 132 -8.80 -0.82 4.85
CA MET A 132 -8.06 -1.44 5.95
C MET A 132 -7.92 -2.94 5.76
N GLU A 133 -8.95 -3.64 5.27
CA GLU A 133 -8.87 -5.07 4.96
C GLU A 133 -7.81 -5.40 3.90
N GLN A 134 -7.47 -4.44 3.02
CA GLN A 134 -6.44 -4.66 2.02
C GLN A 134 -5.14 -5.02 2.71
N VAL A 135 -4.82 -4.50 3.90
CA VAL A 135 -3.57 -4.79 4.63
C VAL A 135 -3.32 -6.28 4.87
N HIS A 136 -4.32 -7.13 4.70
CA HIS A 136 -4.15 -8.57 4.85
C HIS A 136 -3.90 -9.32 3.54
N ARG A 137 -3.89 -8.62 2.40
CA ARG A 137 -3.63 -9.18 1.07
C ARG A 137 -2.13 -9.29 0.78
N GLY A 138 -1.81 -10.15 -0.18
CA GLY A 138 -0.45 -10.44 -0.58
C GLY A 138 0.21 -11.53 0.26
N ILE A 139 1.53 -11.48 0.34
CA ILE A 139 2.39 -12.48 0.95
C ILE A 139 2.85 -11.95 2.30
N LYS A 140 2.77 -12.79 3.34
CA LYS A 140 3.38 -12.48 4.62
C LYS A 140 4.11 -13.65 5.23
N GLY A 141 5.15 -13.37 6.00
CA GLY A 141 5.98 -14.43 6.58
C GLY A 141 7.11 -13.93 7.45
N VAL A 142 7.88 -14.89 7.98
CA VAL A 142 9.02 -14.67 8.87
C VAL A 142 10.30 -15.11 8.17
N VAL A 143 11.33 -14.27 8.25
CA VAL A 143 12.70 -14.63 7.85
C VAL A 143 13.44 -15.15 9.08
N LYS A 144 13.94 -16.39 9.01
CA LYS A 144 14.63 -17.05 10.12
C LYS A 144 16.04 -17.49 9.75
N ALA A 145 16.94 -17.48 10.72
CA ALA A 145 18.23 -18.14 10.62
C ALA A 145 18.03 -19.67 10.67
N ARG A 146 18.70 -20.42 9.79
CA ARG A 146 18.51 -21.87 9.66
C ARG A 146 18.95 -22.66 10.89
N ASP A 147 20.03 -22.23 11.52
CA ASP A 147 20.71 -22.91 12.61
C ASP A 147 20.04 -22.66 13.98
N THR A 148 19.57 -21.45 14.21
CA THR A 148 19.01 -20.98 15.49
C THR A 148 17.48 -20.85 15.47
N GLU A 149 16.86 -20.91 14.29
CA GLU A 149 15.45 -20.57 14.05
C GLU A 149 15.05 -19.14 14.49
N ALA A 150 16.02 -18.30 14.87
CA ALA A 150 15.80 -16.94 15.32
C ALA A 150 15.36 -16.05 14.14
N GLY A 151 14.45 -15.11 14.42
CA GLY A 151 14.00 -14.14 13.43
C GLY A 151 15.12 -13.16 13.04
N ILE A 152 15.24 -12.89 11.74
CA ILE A 152 16.22 -11.95 11.18
C ILE A 152 15.50 -10.63 10.87
N ALA A 153 15.90 -9.56 11.57
CA ALA A 153 15.46 -8.19 11.28
C ALA A 153 16.27 -7.57 10.12
N ASP A 154 15.69 -6.56 9.45
CA ASP A 154 16.28 -5.81 8.33
C ASP A 154 16.71 -6.65 7.12
N ALA A 155 16.24 -7.90 7.03
CA ALA A 155 16.41 -8.74 5.86
C ALA A 155 15.70 -8.11 4.66
N ILE A 156 16.33 -8.14 3.48
CA ILE A 156 15.79 -7.55 2.26
C ILE A 156 14.95 -8.61 1.55
N ILE A 157 13.67 -8.30 1.36
CA ILE A 157 12.73 -9.10 0.56
C ILE A 157 12.62 -8.43 -0.81
N LYS A 158 12.93 -9.21 -1.85
CA LYS A 158 12.84 -8.79 -3.24
C LYS A 158 11.76 -9.59 -3.94
N VAL A 159 10.99 -8.92 -4.77
CA VAL A 159 10.08 -9.56 -5.71
C VAL A 159 10.65 -9.37 -7.11
N ASP A 160 10.71 -10.45 -7.87
CA ASP A 160 11.21 -10.39 -9.24
C ASP A 160 10.35 -9.40 -10.05
N ASP A 161 11.01 -8.64 -10.93
CA ASP A 161 10.41 -7.60 -11.78
C ASP A 161 9.82 -6.36 -11.07
N ILE A 162 9.96 -6.24 -9.74
CA ILE A 162 9.59 -5.03 -8.99
C ILE A 162 10.85 -4.38 -8.41
N ASP A 163 11.22 -3.20 -8.91
CA ASP A 163 12.38 -2.42 -8.42
C ASP A 163 12.05 -1.61 -7.14
N HIS A 164 11.51 -2.31 -6.16
CA HIS A 164 11.26 -1.81 -4.82
C HIS A 164 11.44 -2.97 -3.84
N HIS A 165 12.21 -2.76 -2.78
CA HIS A 165 12.52 -3.80 -1.81
C HIS A 165 11.94 -3.47 -0.44
N ILE A 166 11.37 -4.47 0.22
CA ILE A 166 10.82 -4.36 1.57
C ILE A 166 11.82 -4.95 2.58
N ARG A 167 11.81 -4.45 3.81
CA ARG A 167 12.67 -4.95 4.90
C ARG A 167 11.89 -5.66 5.99
N SER A 168 12.44 -6.73 6.56
CA SER A 168 11.85 -7.40 7.72
C SER A 168 11.95 -6.52 8.98
N ALA A 169 10.90 -6.50 9.80
CA ALA A 169 10.86 -5.69 11.01
C ALA A 169 11.55 -6.36 12.21
N ASN A 170 12.02 -5.58 13.18
CA ASN A 170 12.53 -6.11 14.45
C ASN A 170 11.40 -6.23 15.49
N THR A 171 11.20 -7.41 16.06
CA THR A 171 10.29 -7.63 17.19
C THR A 171 11.04 -7.55 18.51
N THR A 172 11.50 -6.37 18.90
CA THR A 172 11.95 -6.10 20.28
C THR A 172 11.05 -5.05 20.93
N SER A 173 9.99 -5.56 21.58
CA SER A 173 9.13 -4.94 22.60
C SER A 173 8.45 -3.59 22.30
N GLN A 174 7.11 -3.58 22.33
CA GLN A 174 6.37 -2.69 23.25
C GLN A 174 4.90 -3.12 23.45
N SER A 175 4.48 -3.03 24.73
CA SER A 175 3.13 -3.08 25.32
C SER A 175 2.28 -4.36 25.19
N GLY A 176 2.48 -5.29 26.12
CA GLY A 176 1.50 -5.49 27.20
C GLY A 176 0.11 -6.05 26.90
N THR A 177 -0.15 -6.73 25.78
CA THR A 177 -1.28 -7.67 25.62
C THR A 177 -1.01 -8.68 24.49
N ASP A 178 -0.09 -9.62 24.73
CA ASP A 178 -0.32 -11.05 24.44
C ASP A 178 0.93 -11.85 24.84
N VAL A 179 0.89 -12.46 26.02
CA VAL A 179 1.91 -13.40 26.49
C VAL A 179 1.46 -14.79 26.05
N SER A 180 1.71 -15.18 24.79
CA SER A 180 1.71 -16.60 24.38
C SER A 180 2.20 -16.93 22.97
N SER A 181 2.55 -15.95 22.11
CA SER A 181 2.91 -16.28 20.72
C SER A 181 4.28 -15.67 20.36
N ASN A 182 5.25 -16.57 20.11
CA ASN A 182 6.65 -16.27 19.80
C ASN A 182 6.77 -15.13 18.78
N GLY A 183 7.54 -14.08 19.10
CA GLY A 183 7.69 -12.85 18.30
C GLY A 183 7.70 -13.08 16.79
N PHE A 184 6.57 -12.76 16.14
CA PHE A 184 6.40 -12.92 14.71
C PHE A 184 6.85 -11.65 14.01
N ILE A 185 8.00 -11.72 13.34
CA ILE A 185 8.43 -10.70 12.38
C ILE A 185 7.50 -10.80 11.18
N ASN A 186 6.54 -9.89 11.07
CA ASN A 186 5.62 -9.82 9.93
C ASN A 186 6.30 -9.04 8.81
N CYS A 187 6.83 -9.73 7.80
CA CYS A 187 7.01 -9.11 6.48
C CYS A 187 5.65 -9.17 5.81
N LEU A 188 5.08 -8.05 5.40
CA LEU A 188 3.86 -8.02 4.60
C LEU A 188 4.24 -7.39 3.27
N TYR A 189 4.18 -8.20 2.22
CA TYR A 189 4.42 -7.78 0.85
C TYR A 189 3.10 -7.90 0.10
N PHE A 190 2.49 -6.77 -0.23
CA PHE A 190 1.35 -6.77 -1.12
C PHE A 190 1.80 -7.15 -2.52
N VAL A 191 1.45 -8.36 -2.97
CA VAL A 191 1.54 -8.71 -4.39
C VAL A 191 0.12 -8.83 -4.91
N CYS A 192 -0.33 -7.85 -5.69
CA CYS A 192 -1.66 -7.83 -6.31
C CYS A 192 -1.70 -8.46 -7.72
N TYR A 193 -0.63 -9.13 -8.17
CA TYR A 193 -0.57 -9.67 -9.53
C TYR A 193 -0.70 -11.18 -9.62
N GLY A 194 -1.47 -11.62 -10.63
CA GLY A 194 -1.34 -12.94 -11.22
C GLY A 194 -0.12 -12.96 -12.10
N LEU A 195 1.01 -13.48 -11.59
CA LEU A 195 2.18 -13.78 -12.39
C LEU A 195 2.50 -15.27 -12.31
N THR A 196 2.77 -15.85 -13.47
CA THR A 196 3.28 -17.22 -13.64
C THR A 196 4.79 -17.20 -13.44
N LEU A 197 5.32 -18.06 -12.55
CA LEU A 197 6.75 -18.09 -12.23
C LEU A 197 7.56 -19.03 -13.13
N LEU A 198 8.77 -18.57 -13.48
CA LEU A 198 9.82 -19.36 -14.11
C LEU A 198 10.93 -19.60 -13.08
N LEU A 199 11.16 -20.87 -12.73
CA LEU A 199 12.27 -21.26 -11.86
C LEU A 199 13.57 -21.24 -12.66
N CYS A 200 14.52 -20.38 -12.29
CA CYS A 200 15.90 -20.49 -12.76
C CYS A 200 16.83 -20.81 -11.58
N PRO A 201 17.54 -21.95 -11.60
CA PRO A 201 18.50 -22.25 -10.56
C PRO A 201 19.83 -21.59 -10.91
N CYS A 202 20.37 -20.69 -10.08
CA CYS A 202 21.79 -20.74 -9.72
C CYS A 202 22.28 -19.68 -8.74
N LYS A 203 23.00 -20.20 -7.74
CA LYS A 203 24.37 -19.88 -7.34
C LYS A 203 24.79 -18.41 -7.12
N SER A 204 25.38 -18.28 -5.92
CA SER A 204 26.46 -17.38 -5.51
C SER A 204 26.01 -16.04 -4.92
N HIS A 205 26.12 -15.98 -3.59
CA HIS A 205 26.30 -14.78 -2.76
C HIS A 205 25.25 -13.67 -2.89
N ALA A 206 24.03 -13.93 -2.41
CA ALA A 206 23.23 -12.94 -1.69
C ALA A 206 22.07 -13.66 -0.98
N ASN A 207 21.78 -13.25 0.25
CA ASN A 207 20.65 -13.74 1.06
C ASN A 207 19.31 -13.23 0.49
N VAL A 208 18.91 -13.73 -0.68
CA VAL A 208 17.66 -13.36 -1.36
C VAL A 208 16.71 -14.55 -1.35
N ALA A 209 15.48 -14.33 -0.90
CA ALA A 209 14.43 -15.32 -0.94
C ALA A 209 13.34 -14.89 -1.93
N THR A 210 13.05 -15.75 -2.90
CA THR A 210 12.00 -15.57 -3.90
C THR A 210 10.76 -16.37 -3.47
N LEU A 211 9.60 -15.72 -3.37
CA LEU A 211 8.33 -16.34 -2.96
C LEU A 211 7.40 -16.50 -4.18
N LEU A 212 6.79 -17.67 -4.31
CA LEU A 212 5.80 -18.04 -5.35
C LEU A 212 4.37 -17.84 -4.80
N CYS A 213 3.45 -17.23 -5.56
CA CYS A 213 2.01 -17.23 -5.23
C CYS A 213 1.14 -17.45 -6.48
N ASP A 214 0.13 -18.33 -6.40
CA ASP A 214 -0.83 -18.64 -7.46
C ASP A 214 -2.19 -17.98 -7.15
N MET A 215 -2.65 -17.09 -8.03
CA MET A 215 -3.90 -16.32 -7.86
C MET A 215 -5.20 -17.15 -8.02
N LYS A 216 -5.12 -18.47 -8.21
CA LYS A 216 -6.34 -19.30 -8.29
C LYS A 216 -7.04 -19.58 -6.96
N GLN A 217 -6.46 -19.20 -5.83
CA GLN A 217 -7.13 -19.34 -4.53
C GLN A 217 -7.65 -17.99 -4.02
N SER A 218 -8.93 -17.75 -4.28
CA SER A 218 -9.74 -16.82 -3.49
C SER A 218 -9.48 -17.03 -2.00
N LEU A 219 -9.12 -15.95 -1.29
CA LEU A 219 -9.12 -15.86 0.18
C LEU A 219 -8.09 -16.72 0.95
N SER A 220 -7.06 -17.31 0.34
CA SER A 220 -6.04 -18.03 1.12
C SER A 220 -4.93 -17.09 1.59
N PHE A 221 -4.94 -16.71 2.87
CA PHE A 221 -3.77 -16.13 3.54
C PHE A 221 -2.66 -17.19 3.58
N GLN A 222 -1.64 -17.07 2.73
CA GLN A 222 -0.48 -17.97 2.79
C GLN A 222 0.59 -17.33 3.67
N PHE A 223 0.84 -17.96 4.82
CA PHE A 223 1.94 -17.61 5.71
C PHE A 223 3.15 -18.45 5.34
N PHE A 224 4.28 -17.80 5.05
CA PHE A 224 5.50 -18.49 4.65
C PHE A 224 6.61 -18.39 5.70
N TYR A 225 7.45 -19.43 5.75
CA TYR A 225 8.72 -19.41 6.48
C TYR A 225 9.86 -19.47 5.48
N VAL A 226 10.77 -18.51 5.56
CA VAL A 226 11.98 -18.46 4.75
C VAL A 226 13.18 -18.65 5.68
N PHE A 227 14.01 -19.65 5.39
CA PHE A 227 15.25 -19.90 6.13
C PHE A 227 16.45 -19.40 5.33
N LEU A 228 17.26 -18.54 5.96
CA LEU A 228 18.54 -18.10 5.41
C LEU A 228 19.68 -18.91 6.04
N ASN A 229 20.65 -19.33 5.22
CA ASN A 229 21.92 -19.85 5.73
C ASN A 229 22.74 -18.64 6.20
N THR A 230 22.86 -18.47 7.50
CA THR A 230 23.78 -17.51 8.12
C THR A 230 25.14 -18.13 8.37
#